data_AF-A0A368NFB0-F1
#
_entry.id   AF-A0A368NFB0-F1
#
_cell.length_a   1.000
_cell.length_b   1.000
_cell.length_c   1.000
_cell.angle_alpha   90.00
_cell.angle_beta   90.00
_cell.angle_gamma   90.00
#
_symmetry.space_group_name_H-M   'P 1'
#
loop_
_entity.id
_entity.type
_entity.pdbx_description
1 polymer ?
#
loop_
_entity_poly.entity_id
_entity_poly.type
_entity_poly.pdbx_seq_one_letter_code
_entity_poly.pdbx_strand_id
1 'polypeptide(L)'
;MAPPRQLFNVVQLGLSIAILVLGSAVYMFVRPAIGLPYLPDYFPELQPLVQPFVKFSLVLPAFVHPLGFSLLSLSLVNPSRKNLLIVCSFWGGANLLFELAQLPIFASYIQQRMEQAIEIEDHATMLSCILYSGTFDLRDVVAILAGAGTAFLIALATTSRKTTHG
;
A
#
# COMPACT_ATOMS: atom_id res chain seq x y z
N MET A 1 -11.06 37.04 12.71
CA MET A 1 -11.32 35.60 12.53
C MET A 1 -10.30 35.06 11.54
N ALA A 2 -9.47 34.10 11.94
CA ALA A 2 -8.59 33.43 10.99
C ALA A 2 -9.46 32.62 10.00
N PRO A 3 -9.17 32.64 8.69
CA PRO A 3 -9.93 31.86 7.73
C PRO A 3 -9.84 30.36 8.11
N PRO A 4 -10.90 29.57 7.84
CA PRO A 4 -10.86 28.14 8.10
C PRO A 4 -9.69 27.53 7.33
N ARG A 5 -8.75 26.90 8.05
CA ARG A 5 -7.69 26.12 7.42
C ARG A 5 -8.38 25.09 6.53
N GLN A 6 -8.13 25.14 5.23
CA GLN A 6 -8.57 24.08 4.33
C GLN A 6 -7.98 22.76 4.83
N LEU A 7 -8.82 21.95 5.46
CA LEU A 7 -8.48 20.62 5.99
C LEU A 7 -8.14 19.63 4.87
N PHE A 8 -8.47 19.97 3.62
CA PHE A 8 -8.51 19.04 2.51
C PHE A 8 -7.51 19.40 1.41
N ASN A 9 -6.69 18.42 1.01
CA ASN A 9 -5.75 18.58 -0.11
C ASN A 9 -6.19 17.75 -1.33
N VAL A 10 -6.95 18.39 -2.22
CA VAL A 10 -7.49 17.78 -3.45
C VAL A 10 -6.40 17.18 -4.34
N VAL A 11 -5.21 17.79 -4.38
CA VAL A 11 -4.08 17.26 -5.18
C VAL A 11 -3.59 15.94 -4.60
N GLN A 12 -3.38 15.88 -3.28
CA GLN A 12 -2.96 14.64 -2.62
C GLN A 12 -4.04 13.56 -2.73
N LEU A 13 -5.31 13.94 -2.60
CA LEU A 13 -6.42 13.00 -2.78
C LEU A 13 -6.45 12.43 -4.21
N GLY A 14 -6.43 13.30 -5.23
CA GLY A 14 -6.45 12.87 -6.63
C GLY A 14 -5.28 11.96 -6.98
N LEU A 15 -4.07 12.31 -6.53
CA LEU A 15 -2.89 11.46 -6.68
C LEU A 15 -3.05 10.12 -5.97
N SER A 16 -3.55 10.12 -4.73
CA SER A 16 -3.73 8.88 -3.96
C SER A 16 -4.74 7.93 -4.62
N ILE A 17 -5.85 8.45 -5.13
CA ILE A 17 -6.86 7.66 -5.84
C ILE A 17 -6.25 7.07 -7.10
N ALA A 18 -5.56 7.87 -7.92
CA ALA A 18 -4.93 7.39 -9.14
C ALA A 18 -3.89 6.30 -8.86
N ILE A 19 -3.06 6.49 -7.84
CA ILE A 19 -2.02 5.54 -7.41
C ILE A 19 -2.65 4.22 -6.92
N LEU A 20 -3.68 4.30 -6.08
CA LEU A 20 -4.36 3.10 -5.55
C LEU A 20 -5.14 2.36 -6.64
N VAL A 21 -5.80 3.06 -7.56
CA VAL A 21 -6.47 2.43 -8.71
C VAL A 21 -5.46 1.72 -9.60
N LEU A 22 -4.32 2.35 -9.88
CA LEU A 22 -3.24 1.71 -10.65
C LEU A 22 -2.68 0.49 -9.93
N GLY A 23 -2.48 0.57 -8.60
CA GLY A 23 -2.07 -0.58 -7.79
C GLY A 23 -3.08 -1.72 -7.83
N SER A 24 -4.37 -1.43 -7.68
CA SER A 24 -5.45 -2.42 -7.78
C SER A 24 -5.50 -3.08 -9.16
N ALA A 25 -5.27 -2.32 -10.24
CA ALA A 25 -5.21 -2.88 -11.58
C ALA A 25 -4.09 -3.93 -11.72
N VAL A 26 -2.94 -3.75 -11.06
CA VAL A 26 -1.87 -4.75 -11.07
C VAL A 26 -2.34 -6.11 -10.53
N TYR A 27 -3.15 -6.11 -9.46
CA TYR A 27 -3.74 -7.35 -8.93
C TYR A 27 -4.76 -7.98 -9.88
N MET A 28 -5.54 -7.17 -10.60
CA MET A 28 -6.53 -7.70 -11.54
C MET A 28 -5.89 -8.27 -12.81
N PHE A 29 -4.80 -7.67 -13.30
CA PHE A 29 -4.24 -7.99 -14.62
C PHE A 29 -2.97 -8.83 -14.58
N VAL A 30 -2.18 -8.77 -13.50
CA VAL A 30 -0.81 -9.30 -13.50
C VAL A 30 -0.57 -10.27 -12.35
N ARG A 31 -1.15 -10.03 -11.17
CA ARG A 31 -0.90 -10.83 -9.97
C ARG A 31 -2.22 -11.37 -9.40
N PRO A 32 -2.58 -12.64 -9.67
CA PRO A 32 -3.80 -13.22 -9.12
C PRO A 32 -3.76 -13.13 -7.59
N ALA A 33 -4.74 -12.46 -7.00
CA ALA A 33 -4.94 -12.41 -5.57
C ALA A 33 -6.11 -13.30 -5.22
N ILE A 34 -5.96 -14.09 -4.16
CA ILE A 34 -7.00 -14.99 -3.68
C ILE A 34 -8.25 -14.16 -3.36
N GLY A 35 -9.38 -14.51 -4.00
CA GLY A 35 -10.66 -13.81 -3.84
C GLY A 35 -10.86 -12.58 -4.72
N LEU A 36 -9.92 -12.24 -5.61
CA LEU A 36 -10.12 -11.20 -6.62
C LEU A 36 -10.18 -11.80 -8.05
N PRO A 37 -11.03 -11.25 -8.94
CA PRO A 37 -11.09 -11.71 -10.32
C PRO A 37 -9.78 -11.39 -11.04
N TYR A 38 -9.12 -12.44 -11.53
CA TYR A 38 -7.93 -12.34 -12.37
C TYR A 38 -8.36 -12.28 -13.83
N LEU A 39 -8.27 -11.09 -14.43
CA LEU A 39 -8.82 -10.80 -15.76
C LEU A 39 -8.22 -11.63 -16.91
N PRO A 40 -6.93 -11.99 -16.91
CA PRO A 40 -6.37 -12.86 -17.96
C PRO A 40 -6.99 -14.27 -18.03
N ASP A 41 -7.67 -14.73 -16.98
CA ASP A 41 -8.43 -16.00 -17.03
C ASP A 41 -9.72 -15.85 -17.86
N TYR A 42 -10.31 -14.65 -17.89
CA TYR A 42 -11.50 -14.34 -18.68
C TYR A 42 -11.17 -13.84 -20.09
N PHE A 43 -9.99 -13.22 -20.25
CA PHE A 43 -9.53 -12.62 -21.51
C PHE A 43 -8.09 -13.06 -21.82
N PRO A 44 -7.90 -14.27 -22.38
CA PRO A 44 -6.57 -14.83 -22.64
C PRO A 44 -5.73 -13.98 -23.59
N GLU A 45 -6.35 -13.16 -24.45
CA GLU A 45 -5.64 -12.27 -25.38
C GLU A 45 -4.84 -11.19 -24.68
N LEU A 46 -5.13 -10.92 -23.40
CA LEU A 46 -4.38 -9.96 -22.58
C LEU A 46 -3.07 -10.53 -22.06
N GLN A 47 -2.89 -11.87 -22.01
CA GLN A 47 -1.68 -12.49 -21.44
C GLN A 47 -0.38 -11.96 -22.08
N PRO A 48 -0.22 -11.92 -23.42
CA PRO A 48 1.01 -11.42 -24.03
C PRO A 48 1.32 -9.97 -23.68
N LEU A 49 0.28 -9.15 -23.44
CA LEU A 49 0.43 -7.74 -23.08
C LEU A 49 0.88 -7.55 -21.63
N VAL A 50 0.44 -8.41 -20.71
CA VAL A 50 0.77 -8.30 -19.28
C VAL A 50 2.06 -9.01 -18.88
N GLN A 51 2.47 -10.05 -19.63
CA GLN A 51 3.68 -10.85 -19.35
C GLN A 51 4.95 -10.02 -19.13
N PRO A 52 5.25 -8.96 -19.92
CA PRO A 52 6.41 -8.11 -19.69
C PRO A 52 6.40 -7.39 -18.33
N PHE A 53 5.21 -7.14 -17.76
CA PHE A 53 5.03 -6.40 -16.51
C PHE A 53 5.06 -7.29 -15.27
N VAL A 54 5.01 -8.62 -15.42
CA VAL A 54 4.98 -9.57 -14.30
C VAL A 54 6.15 -9.35 -13.34
N LYS A 55 7.37 -9.17 -13.87
CA LYS A 55 8.56 -8.94 -13.02
C LYS A 55 8.46 -7.65 -12.20
N PHE A 56 7.92 -6.58 -12.79
CA PHE A 56 7.74 -5.29 -12.10
C PHE A 56 6.60 -5.34 -11.08
N SER A 57 5.55 -6.11 -11.37
CA SER A 57 4.39 -6.27 -10.48
C SER A 57 4.70 -6.96 -9.15
N LEU A 58 5.85 -7.63 -9.03
CA LEU A 58 6.26 -8.26 -7.77
C LEU A 58 6.53 -7.21 -6.69
N VAL A 59 7.20 -6.11 -7.06
CA VAL A 59 7.68 -5.09 -6.12
C VAL A 59 6.79 -3.83 -6.14
N LEU A 60 6.04 -3.62 -7.21
CA LEU A 60 5.24 -2.41 -7.40
C LEU A 60 4.19 -2.19 -6.28
N PRO A 61 3.43 -3.21 -5.81
CA PRO A 61 2.50 -3.02 -4.70
C PRO A 61 3.19 -2.57 -3.40
N ALA A 62 4.39 -3.10 -3.11
CA ALA A 62 5.18 -2.72 -1.93
C ALA A 62 5.57 -1.23 -1.93
N PHE A 63 5.72 -0.62 -3.10
CA PHE A 63 5.90 0.83 -3.25
C PHE A 63 4.56 1.60 -3.19
N VAL A 64 3.56 1.11 -3.93
CA VAL A 64 2.28 1.80 -4.16
C VAL A 64 1.44 1.91 -2.88
N HIS A 65 1.42 0.87 -2.03
CA HIS A 65 0.64 0.89 -0.79
C HIS A 65 1.06 2.01 0.18
N PRO A 66 2.31 2.05 0.67
CA PRO A 66 2.71 3.10 1.60
C PRO A 66 2.63 4.49 0.96
N LEU A 67 2.84 4.60 -0.36
CA LEU A 67 2.65 5.87 -1.07
C LEU A 67 1.18 6.32 -1.09
N GLY A 68 0.30 5.48 -1.61
CA GLY A 68 -1.12 5.77 -1.81
C GLY A 68 -1.85 6.01 -0.49
N PHE A 69 -1.69 5.12 0.49
CA PHE A 69 -2.36 5.25 1.79
C PHE A 69 -1.86 6.46 2.60
N SER A 70 -0.57 6.79 2.50
CA SER A 70 -0.03 7.99 3.14
C SER A 70 -0.62 9.26 2.52
N LEU A 71 -0.64 9.38 1.20
CA LEU A 71 -1.21 10.55 0.53
C LEU A 71 -2.71 10.68 0.78
N LEU A 72 -3.45 9.57 0.77
CA LEU A 72 -4.87 9.55 1.09
C LEU A 72 -5.11 10.05 2.51
N SER A 73 -4.38 9.52 3.49
CA SER A 73 -4.49 9.94 4.90
C SER A 73 -4.10 11.40 5.09
N LEU A 74 -3.02 11.85 4.45
CA LEU A 74 -2.54 13.24 4.51
C LEU A 74 -3.50 14.22 3.85
N SER A 75 -4.30 13.76 2.88
CA SER A 75 -5.34 14.60 2.28
C SER A 75 -6.48 14.96 3.25
N LEU A 76 -6.63 14.22 4.35
CA LEU A 76 -7.71 14.34 5.34
C LEU A 76 -7.26 14.98 6.67
N VAL A 77 -5.96 15.10 6.91
CA VAL A 77 -5.43 15.64 8.17
C VAL A 77 -4.79 17.01 7.97
N ASN A 78 -4.76 17.81 9.03
CA ASN A 78 -4.15 19.13 8.98
C ASN A 78 -2.68 19.07 8.55
N PRO A 79 -2.25 19.91 7.59
CA PRO A 79 -0.88 19.93 7.12
C PRO A 79 0.08 20.39 8.23
N SER A 80 0.89 19.47 8.75
CA SER A 80 2.00 19.78 9.66
C SER A 80 3.12 18.78 9.47
N ARG A 81 4.38 19.21 9.62
CA ARG A 81 5.54 18.30 9.49
C ARG A 81 5.43 17.08 10.42
N LYS A 82 4.87 17.28 11.62
CA LYS A 82 4.58 16.21 12.58
C LYS A 82 3.60 15.19 12.00
N ASN A 83 2.48 15.64 11.44
CA ASN A 83 1.49 14.74 10.83
C ASN A 83 2.04 14.02 9.61
N LEU A 84 2.84 14.70 8.78
CA LEU A 84 3.53 14.09 7.64
C LEU A 84 4.43 12.92 8.10
N LEU A 85 5.26 13.14 9.12
CA LEU A 85 6.12 12.10 9.68
C LEU A 85 5.31 10.95 10.28
N ILE A 86 4.30 11.25 11.11
CA ILE A 86 3.48 10.22 11.77
C ILE A 86 2.80 9.34 10.72
N VAL A 87 2.14 9.93 9.73
CA VAL A 87 1.37 9.17 8.73
C VAL A 87 2.29 8.34 7.83
N CYS A 88 3.38 8.92 7.33
CA CYS A 88 4.31 8.17 6.46
C CYS A 88 5.01 7.05 7.22
N SER A 89 5.43 7.29 8.47
CA SER A 89 6.02 6.26 9.32
C SER A 89 5.02 5.18 9.70
N PHE A 90 3.75 5.54 9.95
CA PHE A 90 2.70 4.57 10.24
C PHE A 90 2.46 3.63 9.07
N TRP A 91 2.22 4.16 7.86
CA TRP A 91 1.95 3.32 6.70
C TRP A 91 3.19 2.58 6.20
N GLY A 92 4.37 3.21 6.22
CA GLY A 92 5.63 2.53 5.94
C GLY A 92 5.90 1.39 6.94
N GLY A 93 5.73 1.67 8.24
CA GLY A 93 5.89 0.68 9.31
C GLY A 93 4.89 -0.47 9.20
N ALA A 94 3.61 -0.18 8.92
CA ALA A 94 2.59 -1.22 8.72
C ALA A 94 2.97 -2.16 7.56
N ASN A 95 3.44 -1.61 6.44
CA ASN A 95 3.87 -2.44 5.29
C ASN A 95 5.15 -3.23 5.62
N LEU A 96 6.11 -2.64 6.33
CA LEU A 96 7.30 -3.38 6.81
C LEU A 96 6.92 -4.50 7.77
N LEU A 97 5.93 -4.32 8.63
CA LEU A 97 5.45 -5.37 9.52
C LEU A 97 4.81 -6.52 8.73
N PHE A 98 4.03 -6.22 7.68
CA PHE A 98 3.51 -7.27 6.79
C PHE A 98 4.64 -8.03 6.09
N GLU A 99 5.67 -7.33 5.62
CA GLU A 99 6.83 -7.93 4.97
C GLU A 99 7.62 -8.83 5.93
N LEU A 100 7.90 -8.34 7.13
CA LEU A 100 8.58 -9.11 8.18
C LEU A 100 7.76 -10.31 8.63
N ALA A 101 6.43 -10.20 8.67
CA ALA A 101 5.56 -11.31 9.04
C ALA A 101 5.63 -12.48 8.04
N GLN A 102 6.11 -12.26 6.81
CA GLN A 102 6.35 -13.30 5.80
C GLN A 102 7.69 -14.03 5.97
N LEU A 103 8.54 -13.62 6.92
CA LEU A 103 9.74 -14.39 7.25
C LEU A 103 9.34 -15.77 7.81
N PRO A 104 10.02 -16.87 7.46
CA PRO A 104 9.62 -18.22 7.85
C PRO A 104 9.43 -18.42 9.36
N ILE A 105 10.25 -17.75 10.18
CA ILE A 105 10.19 -17.80 11.65
C ILE A 105 8.88 -17.19 12.17
N PHE A 106 8.44 -16.07 11.58
CA PHE A 106 7.22 -15.40 12.00
C PHE A 106 5.98 -16.03 11.37
N ALA A 107 6.04 -16.41 10.08
CA ALA A 107 4.94 -17.04 9.38
C ALA A 107 4.49 -18.35 10.07
N SER A 108 5.44 -19.22 10.44
CA SER A 108 5.14 -20.47 11.16
C SER A 108 4.60 -20.23 12.57
N TYR A 109 5.13 -19.23 13.29
CA TYR A 109 4.63 -18.86 14.61
C TYR A 109 3.20 -18.31 14.55
N ILE A 110 2.93 -17.40 13.62
CA ILE A 110 1.60 -16.81 13.42
C ILE A 110 0.61 -17.91 13.03
N GLN A 111 0.98 -18.82 12.13
CA GLN A 111 0.16 -19.97 11.76
C GLN A 111 -0.26 -20.79 12.98
N GLN A 112 0.72 -21.23 13.78
CA GLN A 112 0.44 -22.05 14.97
C GLN A 112 -0.51 -21.33 15.93
N ARG A 113 -0.36 -20.01 16.09
CA ARG A 113 -1.24 -19.20 16.94
C ARG A 113 -2.62 -19.00 16.33
N MET A 114 -2.73 -18.83 15.01
CA MET A 114 -4.01 -18.68 14.32
C MET A 114 -4.81 -19.99 14.36
N GLU A 115 -4.18 -21.14 14.12
CA GLU A 115 -4.82 -22.46 14.24
C GLU A 115 -5.33 -22.73 15.66
N GLN A 116 -4.64 -22.21 16.69
CA GLN A 116 -5.06 -22.33 18.09
C GLN A 116 -6.13 -21.32 18.51
N ALA A 117 -6.17 -20.14 17.89
CA ALA A 117 -7.06 -19.06 18.28
C ALA A 117 -8.41 -19.09 17.55
N ILE A 118 -8.54 -19.88 16.50
CA ILE A 118 -9.62 -19.75 15.53
C ILE A 118 -10.37 -21.08 15.39
N GLU A 119 -11.39 -21.25 16.25
CA GLU A 119 -12.58 -22.07 15.95
C GLU A 119 -13.59 -21.31 15.04
N ILE A 120 -13.19 -20.19 14.43
CA ILE A 120 -14.05 -19.27 13.64
C ILE A 120 -13.64 -19.30 12.16
N GLU A 121 -14.33 -20.12 11.36
CA GLU A 121 -13.90 -20.64 10.05
C GLU A 121 -13.62 -19.64 8.90
N ASP A 122 -13.98 -18.35 8.94
CA ASP A 122 -13.97 -17.52 7.71
C ASP A 122 -12.98 -16.33 7.64
N HIS A 123 -12.68 -15.64 8.74
CA HIS A 123 -11.87 -14.41 8.68
C HIS A 123 -10.36 -14.62 8.80
N ALA A 124 -9.96 -15.76 9.36
CA ALA A 124 -8.56 -16.18 9.44
C ALA A 124 -7.93 -16.37 8.06
N THR A 125 -8.76 -16.77 7.09
CA THR A 125 -8.36 -17.24 5.77
C THR A 125 -7.69 -16.15 4.94
N MET A 126 -8.15 -14.89 5.03
CA MET A 126 -7.54 -13.82 4.23
C MET A 126 -6.14 -13.45 4.73
N LEU A 127 -5.99 -13.29 6.05
CA LEU A 127 -4.70 -12.94 6.64
C LEU A 127 -3.70 -14.09 6.51
N SER A 128 -4.15 -15.33 6.73
CA SER A 128 -3.32 -16.51 6.51
C SER A 128 -2.92 -16.65 5.04
N CYS A 129 -3.85 -16.43 4.09
CA CYS A 129 -3.52 -16.41 2.65
C CYS A 129 -2.47 -15.35 2.30
N ILE A 130 -2.57 -14.14 2.85
CA ILE A 130 -1.60 -13.06 2.58
C ILE A 130 -0.23 -13.41 3.15
N LEU A 131 -0.16 -13.95 4.37
CA LEU A 131 1.10 -14.31 5.02
C LEU A 131 1.74 -15.57 4.41
N TYR A 132 0.93 -16.51 3.92
CA TYR A 132 1.38 -17.81 3.42
C TYR A 132 1.71 -17.80 1.92
N SER A 133 1.02 -16.97 1.14
CA SER A 133 1.30 -16.81 -0.30
C SER A 133 2.39 -15.78 -0.57
N GLY A 134 2.80 -15.03 0.47
CA GLY A 134 3.88 -14.06 0.43
C GLY A 134 5.24 -14.69 0.74
N THR A 135 6.31 -14.06 0.28
CA THR A 135 7.69 -14.41 0.62
C THR A 135 8.44 -13.13 0.90
N PHE A 136 9.17 -13.08 2.02
CA PHE A 136 10.04 -11.95 2.32
C PHE A 136 11.00 -11.64 1.16
N ASP A 137 11.00 -10.39 0.71
CA ASP A 137 11.88 -9.86 -0.33
C ASP A 137 12.50 -8.52 0.11
N LEU A 138 13.83 -8.45 0.09
CA LEU A 138 14.54 -7.21 0.41
C LEU A 138 14.19 -6.06 -0.56
N ARG A 139 13.80 -6.37 -1.80
CA ARG A 139 13.33 -5.38 -2.77
C ARG A 139 12.04 -4.71 -2.32
N ASP A 140 11.16 -5.46 -1.65
CA ASP A 140 9.91 -4.94 -1.11
C ASP A 140 10.17 -4.01 0.07
N VAL A 141 11.14 -4.35 0.93
CA VAL A 141 11.61 -3.43 2.00
C VAL A 141 12.09 -2.09 1.41
N VAL A 142 12.94 -2.13 0.38
CA VAL A 142 13.43 -0.91 -0.29
C VAL A 142 12.28 -0.14 -0.93
N ALA A 143 11.35 -0.84 -1.59
CA ALA A 143 10.18 -0.25 -2.22
C ALA A 143 9.25 0.42 -1.20
N ILE A 144 9.05 -0.20 -0.03
CA ILE A 144 8.23 0.35 1.04
C ILE A 144 8.82 1.66 1.57
N LEU A 145 10.13 1.65 1.86
CA LEU A 145 10.83 2.84 2.31
C LEU A 145 10.80 3.95 1.24
N ALA A 146 11.00 3.59 -0.03
CA ALA A 146 10.91 4.53 -1.15
C ALA A 146 9.49 5.10 -1.31
N GLY A 147 8.44 4.28 -1.16
CA GLY A 147 7.05 4.71 -1.27
C GLY A 147 6.64 5.67 -0.15
N ALA A 148 6.98 5.34 1.09
CA ALA A 148 6.75 6.20 2.25
C ALA A 148 7.55 7.51 2.15
N GLY A 149 8.82 7.45 1.74
CA GLY A 149 9.66 8.63 1.50
C GLY A 149 9.11 9.52 0.38
N THR A 150 8.66 8.92 -0.71
CA THR A 150 8.05 9.66 -1.84
C THR A 150 6.75 10.35 -1.41
N ALA A 151 5.90 9.69 -0.63
CA ALA A 151 4.69 10.30 -0.07
C ALA A 151 5.04 11.53 0.79
N PHE A 152 6.05 11.41 1.64
CA PHE A 152 6.51 12.51 2.48
C PHE A 152 6.97 13.71 1.64
N LEU A 153 7.76 13.48 0.59
CA LEU A 153 8.25 14.54 -0.31
C LEU A 153 7.10 15.21 -1.08
N ILE A 154 6.18 14.43 -1.65
CA ILE A 154 5.00 14.95 -2.34
C ILE A 154 4.14 15.77 -1.38
N ALA A 155 3.89 15.27 -0.17
CA ALA A 155 3.12 15.98 0.83
C ALA A 155 3.80 17.29 1.24
N LEU A 156 5.13 17.30 1.42
CA LEU A 156 5.89 18.50 1.76
C LEU A 156 5.80 19.56 0.64
N ALA A 157 5.94 19.14 -0.61
CA ALA A 157 5.88 20.04 -1.78
C ALA A 157 4.47 20.63 -1.98
N THR A 158 3.44 19.80 -1.85
CA THR A 158 2.03 20.21 -2.05
C THR A 158 1.48 21.01 -0.88
N THR A 159 2.06 20.87 0.30
CA THR A 159 1.70 21.65 1.49
C THR A 159 2.36 23.02 1.52
N SER A 160 3.64 23.12 1.14
CA SER A 160 4.41 24.38 1.15
C SER A 160 3.89 25.42 0.14
N ARG A 161 3.27 24.98 -0.96
CA ARG A 161 2.63 25.87 -1.96
C ARG A 161 1.42 26.63 -1.41
N LYS A 162 0.71 26.10 -0.41
CA LYS A 162 -0.47 26.78 0.14
C LYS A 162 -0.11 27.88 1.15
N THR A 163 1.10 27.86 1.71
CA THR A 163 1.56 28.85 2.70
C THR A 163 2.19 30.12 2.09
N THR A 164 2.50 30.13 0.80
CA THR A 164 3.19 31.26 0.12
C THR A 164 2.25 32.21 -0.63
N HIS A 165 0.94 31.94 -0.65
CA HIS A 165 -0.08 32.78 -1.27
C HIS A 165 -1.13 33.30 -0.27
N GLY A 166 -0.75 33.39 1.01
CA GLY A 166 -1.59 33.96 2.09
C GLY A 166 -1.05 35.30 2.55
#